data_AF-A0A1M5BKR2-F1
#
_entry.id   AF-A0A1M5BKR2-F1
#
_cell.length_a   1.000
_cell.length_b   1.000
_cell.length_c   1.000
_cell.angle_alpha   90.00
_cell.angle_beta   90.00
_cell.angle_gamma   90.00
#
_symmetry.space_group_name_H-M   'P 1'
#
loop_
_entity.id
_entity.type
_entity.pdbx_description
1 polymer ?
#
loop_
_entity_poly.entity_id
_entity_poly.type
_entity_poly.pdbx_seq_one_letter_code
_entity_poly.pdbx_strand_id
1 'polypeptide(L)' 'MMMFWWIVIGVIVVAAVFLPLSSWLGKNQKIDDSPIQILEKRYAKGEISKEEFEEQKNNLKRR' A
#
# COMPACT_ATOMS: atom_id res chain seq x y z
N MET A 1 14.20 22.20 27.25
CA MET A 1 12.79 22.25 26.80
C MET A 1 12.61 22.00 25.29
N MET A 2 13.52 22.41 24.39
CA MET A 2 13.36 22.19 22.93
C MET A 2 14.00 20.91 22.37
N MET A 3 14.89 20.26 23.12
CA MET A 3 15.59 19.06 22.64
C MET A 3 14.71 17.81 22.62
N PHE A 4 13.67 17.77 23.46
CA PHE A 4 12.71 16.66 23.51
C PHE A 4 11.88 16.53 22.23
N TRP A 5 11.56 17.67 21.59
CA TRP A 5 10.77 17.69 20.36
C TRP A 5 11.47 17.01 19.19
N TRP A 6 12.80 17.14 19.10
CA TRP A 6 13.58 16.48 18.05
C TRP A 6 13.56 14.96 18.16
N ILE A 7 13.51 14.42 19.38
CA ILE A 7 13.43 12.97 19.62
C ILE A 7 12.06 12.45 19.19
N VAL A 8 10.98 13.17 19.53
CA VAL A 8 9.61 12.81 19.13
C VAL A 8 9.44 12.82 17.61
N ILE A 9 9.97 13.86 16.94
CA ILE A 9 9.95 13.96 15.48
C ILE A 9 10.74 12.81 14.84
N GLY A 10 11.91 12.48 15.38
CA GLY A 10 12.72 11.35 14.90
C GLY A 10 11.98 10.01 14.95
N VAL A 11 11.27 9.73 16.05
CA VAL A 11 10.48 8.49 16.21
C VAL A 11 9.33 8.42 15.20
N ILE A 12 8.65 9.54 14.94
CA ILE A 12 7.56 9.60 13.95
C ILE A 12 8.08 9.31 12.54
N VAL A 13 9.22 9.87 12.17
CA VAL A 13 9.82 9.65 10.84
C VAL A 13 10.25 8.19 10.67
N VAL A 14 10.89 7.60 11.68
CA VAL A 14 11.29 6.18 11.65
C VAL A 14 10.07 5.28 11.55
N ALA A 15 9.01 5.55 12.32
CA ALA A 15 7.76 4.80 12.22
C ALA A 15 7.09 4.94 10.85
N ALA A 16 7.12 6.13 10.23
CA ALA A 16 6.55 6.35 8.90
C ALA A 16 7.33 5.63 7.77
N VAL A 17 8.64 5.43 7.94
CA VAL A 17 9.48 4.70 6.97
C VAL A 17 9.42 3.17 7.18
N PHE A 18 9.30 2.72 8.43
CA PHE A 18 9.22 1.29 8.76
C PHE A 18 7.81 0.71 8.64
N LEU A 19 6.76 1.52 8.77
CA LEU A 19 5.40 1.07 8.55
C LEU A 19 5.11 1.09 7.04
N PRO A 20 4.75 -0.05 6.43
CA PRO A 20 4.33 -0.05 5.04
C PRO A 20 3.10 0.86 4.93
N LEU A 21 3.17 1.88 4.07
CA LEU A 21 2.07 2.81 3.79
C LEU A 21 0.75 2.09 3.40
N SER A 22 0.79 0.79 3.14
CA SER A 22 -0.38 -0.07 2.91
C SER A 22 -1.35 -0.14 4.09
N SER A 23 -0.91 0.11 5.33
CA SER A 23 -1.80 0.09 6.50
C SER A 23 -2.44 1.45 6.81
N TRP A 24 -1.89 2.55 6.29
CA TRP A 24 -2.42 3.90 6.59
C TRP A 24 -3.44 4.40 5.56
N LEU A 25 -3.41 3.87 4.33
CA LEU A 25 -4.47 4.05 3.33
C LEU A 25 -5.68 3.11 3.53
N GLY A 26 -5.82 2.53 4.72
CA GLY A 26 -6.84 1.51 5.02
C GLY A 26 -8.16 2.03 5.59
N LYS A 27 -8.40 3.34 5.63
CA LYS A 27 -9.70 3.85 6.10
C LYS A 27 -10.15 5.05 5.29
N ASN A 28 -11.14 4.77 4.44
CA ASN A 28 -12.26 5.64 4.07
C ASN A 28 -12.37 5.99 2.58
N GLN A 29 -12.56 4.97 1.73
CA GLN A 29 -13.48 5.09 0.60
C GLN A 29 -13.90 3.70 0.10
N LYS A 30 -15.13 3.31 0.45
CA LYS A 30 -15.93 2.44 -0.41
C LYS A 30 -16.04 3.12 -1.79
N ILE A 31 -16.29 2.32 -2.82
CA ILE A 31 -16.89 2.62 -4.14
C ILE A 31 -15.94 2.08 -5.22
N ASP A 32 -16.29 0.87 -5.68
CA ASP A 32 -15.67 0.12 -6.78
C ASP A 32 -14.19 -0.26 -6.61
N ASP A 33 -13.95 -1.35 -5.86
CA ASP A 33 -12.72 -2.13 -6.01
C ASP A 33 -12.68 -2.67 -7.45
N SER A 34 -12.15 -1.87 -8.37
CA SER A 34 -11.80 -2.32 -9.72
C SER A 34 -11.01 -3.62 -9.57
N PRO A 35 -11.27 -4.65 -10.39
CA PRO A 35 -10.52 -5.91 -10.36
C PRO A 35 -9.00 -5.72 -10.36
N ILE A 36 -8.51 -4.61 -10.91
CA ILE A 36 -7.10 -4.20 -10.91
C ILE A 36 -6.59 -3.86 -9.49
N GLN A 37 -7.38 -3.16 -8.67
CA GLN A 37 -7.00 -2.81 -7.29
C GLN A 37 -6.93 -4.05 -6.38
N ILE A 38 -7.81 -5.04 -6.60
CA ILE A 38 -7.73 -6.33 -5.90
C ILE A 38 -6.43 -7.04 -6.25
N LEU A 39 -6.04 -6.99 -7.53
CA LEU A 39 -4.79 -7.54 -8.02
C LEU A 39 -3.56 -6.86 -7.40
N GLU A 40 -3.55 -5.52 -7.35
CA GLU A 40 -2.47 -4.73 -6.74
C GLU A 40 -2.32 -5.02 -5.25
N LYS A 41 -3.45 -5.17 -4.52
CA LYS A 41 -3.44 -5.56 -3.11
C LYS A 41 -2.79 -6.94 -2.90
N ARG A 42 -3.05 -7.92 -3.76
CA ARG A 42 -2.47 -9.27 -3.66
C ARG A 42 -0.99 -9.30 -4.04
N TYR A 43 -0.60 -8.54 -5.07
CA TYR A 43 0.79 -8.39 -5.46
C TYR A 43 1.62 -7.70 -4.37
N ALA A 44 1.08 -6.63 -3.75
CA ALA A 44 1.73 -5.94 -2.63
C ALA A 44 1.86 -6.81 -1.37
N LYS A 45 0.98 -7.80 -1.20
CA LYS A 45 1.08 -8.82 -0.15
C LYS A 45 2.06 -9.95 -0.49
N GLY A 46 2.53 -10.05 -1.74
CA GLY A 46 3.37 -11.15 -2.22
C GLY A 46 2.62 -12.46 -2.43
N GLU A 47 1.29 -12.43 -2.51
CA GLU A 47 0.44 -13.62 -2.72
C GLU A 47 0.42 -14.09 -4.18
N ILE A 48 0.85 -13.24 -5.11
CA ILE A 48 0.92 -13.52 -6.55
C ILE A 48 2.26 -13.03 -7.11
N SER A 49 2.77 -13.74 -8.11
CA SER A 49 3.98 -13.34 -8.83
C SER A 49 3.71 -12.15 -9.77
N LYS A 50 4.77 -11.45 -10.17
CA LYS A 50 4.68 -10.36 -11.15
C LYS A 50 4.06 -10.80 -12.47
N GLU A 51 4.35 -12.03 -12.91
CA GLU A 51 3.77 -12.62 -14.14
C GLU A 51 2.26 -12.76 -14.03
N GLU A 52 1.75 -13.32 -12.93
CA GLU A 52 0.32 -13.50 -12.68
C GLU A 52 -0.43 -12.17 -12.55
N PHE A 53 0.24 -11.14 -12.02
CA PHE A 53 -0.30 -9.78 -11.95
C PHE A 53 -0.43 -9.16 -13.36
N GLU A 54 0.59 -9.28 -14.20
CA GLU A 54 0.56 -8.71 -15.54
C GLU A 54 -0.46 -9.40 -16.46
N GLU A 55 -0.58 -10.74 -16.37
CA GLU A 55 -1.54 -11.52 -17.15
C GLU A 55 -2.99 -11.11 -16.82
N GLN A 56 -3.34 -11.05 -15.53
CA GLN A 56 -4.68 -10.67 -15.10
C GLN A 56 -4.97 -9.19 -15.37
N LYS A 57 -3.98 -8.30 -15.20
CA LYS A 57 -4.10 -6.87 -15.54
C LYS A 57 -4.38 -6.66 -17.03
N ASN A 58 -3.71 -7.41 -17.91
CA ASN A 58 -3.94 -7.35 -19.35
C ASN A 58 -5.31 -7.92 -19.75
N ASN A 59 -5.75 -9.01 -19.13
CA ASN A 59 -7.09 -9.56 -19.35
C ASN A 59 -8.19 -8.55 -18.96
N LEU A 60 -8.02 -7.85 -17.84
CA LEU A 60 -8.97 -6.85 -17.35
C LEU A 60 -9.02 -5.59 -18.21
N LYS A 61 -7.89 -5.20 -18.85
CA LYS A 61 -7.84 -4.08 -19.81
C LYS A 61 -8.42 -4.40 -21.18
N ARG A 62 -8.60 -5.69 -21.50
CA ARG A 62 -9.03 -6.16 -22.84
C ARG A 62 -10.55 -6.34 -22.96
N ARG A 63 -11.30 -6.05 -21.90
CA ARG A 63 -12.78 -5.96 -21.91
C ARG A 63 -13.21 -4.51 -22.06
#